data_AF-A0A5J4VZY6-F1
#
_entry.id   AF-A0A5J4VZY6-F1
#
_cell.length_a   1.000
_cell.length_b   1.000
_cell.length_c   1.000
_cell.angle_alpha   90.00
_cell.angle_beta   90.00
_cell.angle_gamma   90.00
#
_symmetry.space_group_name_H-M   'P 1'
#
loop_
_entity.id
_entity.type
_entity.pdbx_description
1 polymer ?
#
loop_
_entity_poly.entity_id
_entity_poly.type
_entity_poly.pdbx_seq_one_letter_code
_entity_poly.pdbx_strand_id
1 'polypeptide(L)'
;VAATQGSDKELYEKMTGVQTCMLEDETQCFPGRIPGIEGEFYGLNELLSRLGSSLLDFLKYPLENLTDTNPDYVLVDRAADLDIQGALTWIGVYLQGDLNTFTNTDSTLLLVFFLLGFFLLIVISFIFFLSVPKKLIQIQVISHRMMRFLKTKDQDIIKWSDDLVVQVGRIDFAHETLIGYLAQLVIGVQENKNTSEIITTLNTIVRLTGTHFSDEEMLMEEYKYPDVVKKQHWKAHIALFKKVVEFSDSLSRFKLPLAEVSLFCSTWIVDHIKANDSELGMFLVQKGRPAHLKELPNFDIFVIPNSDKKIFEEIIARVKGVSIV
;
A
#
# COMPACT_ATOMS: atom_id res chain seq x y z
N VAL A 1 -23.44 35.22 2.55
CA VAL A 1 -23.18 36.26 3.57
C VAL A 1 -23.22 37.58 2.84
N ALA A 2 -24.20 38.42 3.16
CA ALA A 2 -24.45 39.71 2.50
C ALA A 2 -23.26 40.65 2.73
N ALA A 3 -22.63 41.09 1.64
CA ALA A 3 -21.62 42.15 1.71
C ALA A 3 -22.36 43.48 1.86
N THR A 4 -22.04 44.17 2.95
CA THR A 4 -22.55 45.49 3.31
C THR A 4 -22.08 46.53 2.29
N GLN A 5 -22.90 46.81 1.28
CA GLN A 5 -22.86 48.13 0.64
C GLN A 5 -23.39 49.11 1.69
N GLY A 6 -22.57 50.11 2.04
CA GLY A 6 -23.06 51.29 2.74
C GLY A 6 -24.10 51.94 1.83
N SER A 7 -25.36 51.57 2.00
CA SER A 7 -26.47 52.15 1.26
C SER A 7 -26.73 53.51 1.87
N ASP A 8 -26.06 54.53 1.34
CA ASP A 8 -26.71 55.83 1.32
C ASP A 8 -27.96 55.63 0.44
N LYS A 9 -29.08 55.41 1.12
CA LYS A 9 -30.35 55.02 0.49
C LYS A 9 -30.79 56.07 -0.51
N GLU A 10 -30.49 57.34 -0.22
CA GLU A 10 -30.77 58.47 -1.10
C GLU A 10 -29.92 58.41 -2.37
N LEU A 11 -28.63 58.06 -2.24
CA LEU A 11 -27.75 57.86 -3.38
C LEU A 11 -28.19 56.65 -4.23
N TYR A 12 -28.57 55.54 -3.59
CA TYR A 12 -29.06 54.35 -4.29
C TYR A 12 -30.39 54.60 -5.03
N GLU A 13 -31.33 55.32 -4.39
CA GLU A 13 -32.60 55.71 -5.01
C GLU A 13 -32.39 56.69 -6.16
N LYS A 14 -31.43 57.63 -6.07
CA LYS A 14 -31.05 58.48 -7.21
C LYS A 14 -30.40 57.67 -8.34
N MET A 15 -29.52 56.72 -8.02
CA MET A 15 -28.78 55.91 -9.00
C MET A 15 -29.60 54.83 -9.70
N THR A 16 -30.69 54.36 -9.08
CA THR A 16 -31.49 53.21 -9.58
C THR A 16 -32.97 53.51 -9.75
N GLY A 17 -33.43 54.68 -9.31
CA GLY A 17 -34.82 55.10 -9.39
C GLY A 17 -35.29 55.29 -10.82
N VAL A 18 -36.49 54.81 -11.13
CA VAL A 18 -37.14 55.03 -12.42
C VAL A 18 -37.47 56.53 -12.54
N GLN A 19 -36.87 57.20 -13.52
CA GLN A 19 -37.13 58.62 -13.76
C GLN A 19 -38.53 58.80 -14.37
N THR A 20 -39.40 59.56 -13.71
CA THR A 20 -40.72 59.94 -14.24
C THR A 20 -40.60 61.09 -15.25
N CYS A 21 -41.27 60.95 -16.39
CA CYS A 21 -41.41 62.00 -17.41
C CYS A 21 -42.12 63.22 -16.80
N MET A 22 -41.51 64.40 -16.89
CA MET A 22 -42.04 65.66 -16.33
C MET A 22 -42.69 66.55 -17.41
N LEU A 23 -42.69 66.12 -18.68
CA LEU A 23 -43.35 66.84 -19.76
C LEU A 23 -44.85 66.56 -19.74
N GLU A 24 -45.66 67.56 -20.10
CA GLU A 24 -47.11 67.40 -20.22
C GLU A 24 -47.50 66.42 -21.35
N ASP A 25 -46.63 66.24 -22.36
CA ASP A 25 -46.79 65.25 -23.43
C ASP A 25 -45.81 64.07 -23.24
N GLU A 26 -46.32 62.96 -22.72
CA GLU A 26 -45.54 61.74 -22.46
C GLU A 26 -44.95 61.10 -23.72
N THR A 27 -45.44 61.43 -24.91
CA THR A 27 -44.94 60.88 -26.19
C THR A 27 -43.56 61.41 -26.57
N GLN A 28 -43.11 62.48 -25.92
CA GLN A 28 -41.80 63.09 -26.11
C GLN A 28 -40.73 62.53 -25.17
N CYS A 29 -41.09 61.56 -24.32
CA CYS A 29 -40.18 60.93 -23.38
C CYS A 29 -39.58 59.63 -23.94
N PHE A 30 -38.26 59.63 -24.20
CA PHE A 30 -37.52 58.48 -24.72
C PHE A 30 -36.65 57.83 -23.64
N PRO A 31 -36.65 56.49 -23.50
CA PRO A 31 -35.80 55.79 -22.54
C PRO A 31 -34.31 56.09 -22.81
N GLY A 32 -33.60 56.61 -21.79
CA GLY A 32 -32.18 56.96 -21.90
C GLY A 32 -31.88 58.30 -22.59
N ARG A 33 -32.89 59.17 -22.80
CA ARG A 33 -32.70 60.55 -23.26
C ARG A 33 -33.30 61.54 -22.27
N ILE A 34 -32.77 62.76 -22.28
CA ILE A 34 -33.32 63.85 -21.48
C ILE A 34 -34.63 64.31 -22.16
N PRO A 35 -35.77 64.40 -21.43
CA PRO A 35 -37.03 64.89 -21.99
C PRO A 35 -36.88 66.31 -22.56
N GLY A 36 -37.41 66.55 -23.76
CA GLY A 36 -37.41 67.87 -24.42
C GLY A 36 -36.28 68.09 -25.45
N ILE A 37 -35.41 67.11 -25.67
CA ILE A 37 -34.41 67.15 -26.75
C ILE A 37 -34.86 66.26 -27.92
N GLU A 38 -35.24 66.89 -29.03
CA GLU A 38 -35.38 66.20 -30.31
C GLU A 38 -34.01 66.11 -31.02
N GLY A 39 -33.58 64.89 -31.38
CA GLY A 39 -32.32 64.61 -32.09
C GLY A 39 -31.50 63.46 -31.49
N GLU A 40 -30.50 62.96 -32.20
CA GLU A 40 -29.58 61.92 -31.68
C GLU A 40 -28.60 62.53 -30.64
N PHE A 41 -28.35 61.80 -29.55
CA PHE A 41 -27.44 62.23 -28.48
C PHE A 41 -26.00 61.75 -28.80
N TYR A 42 -25.06 62.68 -29.01
CA TYR A 42 -23.71 62.40 -29.50
C TYR A 42 -22.62 62.35 -28.39
N GLY A 43 -23.00 62.07 -27.15
CA GLY A 43 -22.07 61.83 -26.02
C GLY A 43 -21.54 63.09 -25.31
N LEU A 44 -20.49 62.94 -24.49
CA LEU A 44 -19.96 63.97 -23.58
C LEU A 44 -19.63 65.30 -24.26
N ASN A 45 -19.17 65.28 -25.50
CA ASN A 45 -18.86 66.51 -26.24
C ASN A 45 -20.11 67.34 -26.59
N GLU A 46 -21.21 66.69 -26.97
CA GLU A 46 -22.48 67.37 -27.24
C GLU A 46 -23.07 67.94 -25.93
N LEU A 47 -22.94 67.18 -24.83
CA LEU A 47 -23.31 67.64 -23.50
C LEU A 47 -22.50 68.87 -23.08
N LEU A 48 -21.18 68.84 -23.19
CA LEU A 48 -20.30 69.96 -22.85
C LEU A 48 -20.57 71.19 -23.75
N SER A 49 -20.88 70.96 -25.03
CA SER A 49 -21.22 72.04 -25.96
C SER A 49 -22.52 72.75 -25.57
N ARG A 50 -23.56 71.98 -25.23
CA ARG A 50 -24.86 72.53 -24.79
C ARG A 50 -24.82 73.09 -23.38
N LEU A 51 -24.04 72.51 -22.48
CA LEU A 51 -23.74 73.07 -21.16
C LEU A 51 -23.09 74.46 -21.33
N GLY A 52 -22.12 74.57 -22.23
CA GLY A 52 -21.47 75.82 -22.58
C GLY A 52 -22.45 76.86 -23.13
N SER A 53 -23.36 76.47 -24.03
CA SER A 53 -24.37 77.40 -24.56
C SER A 53 -25.40 77.82 -23.50
N SER A 54 -25.86 76.88 -22.68
CA SER A 54 -26.82 77.13 -21.60
C SER A 54 -26.22 78.04 -20.53
N LEU A 55 -24.94 77.85 -20.17
CA LEU A 55 -24.19 78.75 -19.28
C LEU A 55 -24.07 80.17 -19.84
N LEU A 56 -23.83 80.31 -21.14
CA LEU A 56 -23.78 81.63 -21.80
C LEU A 56 -25.14 82.33 -21.82
N ASP A 57 -26.23 81.57 -21.90
CA ASP A 57 -27.58 82.12 -21.79
C ASP A 57 -27.98 82.43 -20.34
N PHE A 58 -27.53 81.66 -19.35
CA PHE A 58 -27.70 81.98 -17.93
C PHE A 58 -27.04 83.27 -17.51
N LEU A 59 -25.86 83.58 -18.07
CA LEU A 59 -25.15 84.83 -17.79
C LEU A 59 -25.93 86.08 -18.26
N LYS A 60 -26.98 85.92 -19.05
CA LYS A 60 -27.84 87.01 -19.55
C LYS A 60 -29.08 87.26 -18.69
N TYR A 61 -29.42 86.35 -17.76
CA TYR A 61 -30.59 86.51 -16.88
C TYR A 61 -30.18 86.95 -15.46
N PRO A 62 -31.00 87.75 -14.75
CA PRO A 62 -30.78 88.02 -13.34
C PRO A 62 -30.82 86.71 -12.54
N LEU A 63 -29.82 86.48 -11.69
CA LEU A 63 -29.66 85.26 -10.86
C LEU A 63 -30.91 84.89 -10.05
N GLU A 64 -31.77 85.86 -9.74
CA GLU A 64 -33.00 85.68 -8.97
C GLU A 64 -34.09 84.89 -9.72
N ASN A 65 -33.99 84.73 -11.04
CA ASN A 65 -34.94 83.98 -11.87
C ASN A 65 -34.45 82.57 -12.25
N LEU A 66 -33.28 82.16 -11.75
CA LEU A 66 -32.76 80.80 -11.88
C LEU A 66 -33.41 79.91 -10.83
N THR A 67 -34.58 79.37 -11.17
CA THR A 67 -35.30 78.43 -10.31
C THR A 67 -35.14 77.00 -10.86
N ASP A 68 -35.47 76.03 -10.02
CA ASP A 68 -35.60 74.60 -10.35
C ASP A 68 -36.64 74.29 -11.43
N THR A 69 -37.39 75.29 -11.89
CA THR A 69 -38.31 75.20 -13.02
C THR A 69 -37.74 75.74 -14.34
N ASN A 70 -36.54 76.35 -14.32
CA ASN A 70 -35.91 76.85 -15.54
C ASN A 70 -35.47 75.66 -16.43
N PRO A 71 -35.94 75.57 -17.69
CA PRO A 71 -35.70 74.40 -18.55
C PRO A 71 -34.22 74.11 -18.79
N ASP A 72 -33.41 75.16 -18.99
CA ASP A 72 -31.98 74.99 -19.23
C ASP A 72 -31.26 74.50 -17.97
N TYR A 73 -31.78 74.86 -16.78
CA TYR A 73 -31.14 74.53 -15.51
C TYR A 73 -31.42 73.08 -15.18
N VAL A 74 -32.68 72.68 -15.34
CA VAL A 74 -33.12 71.29 -15.25
C VAL A 74 -32.39 70.41 -16.26
N LEU A 75 -32.15 70.89 -17.48
CA LEU A 75 -31.41 70.14 -18.49
C LEU A 75 -29.97 69.85 -18.06
N VAL A 76 -29.26 70.89 -17.60
CA VAL A 76 -27.87 70.79 -17.16
C VAL A 76 -27.75 69.90 -15.93
N ASP A 77 -28.61 70.11 -14.92
CA ASP A 77 -28.65 69.30 -13.70
C ASP A 77 -28.92 67.83 -14.02
N ARG A 78 -29.93 67.56 -14.86
CA ARG A 78 -30.30 66.19 -15.21
C ARG A 78 -29.26 65.48 -16.06
N ALA A 79 -28.60 66.21 -16.96
CA ALA A 79 -27.54 65.64 -17.76
C ALA A 79 -26.30 65.31 -16.93
N ALA A 80 -25.94 66.16 -15.98
CA ALA A 80 -24.84 65.89 -15.04
C ALA A 80 -25.16 64.68 -14.14
N ASP A 81 -26.38 64.59 -13.62
CA ASP A 81 -26.85 63.44 -12.83
C ASP A 81 -26.76 62.13 -13.64
N LEU A 82 -27.24 62.11 -14.89
CA LEU A 82 -27.17 60.93 -15.76
C LEU A 82 -25.73 60.53 -16.14
N ASP A 83 -24.84 61.48 -16.39
CA ASP A 83 -23.44 61.19 -16.74
C ASP A 83 -22.68 60.60 -15.54
N ILE A 84 -22.92 61.13 -14.33
CA ILE A 84 -22.37 60.58 -13.09
C ILE A 84 -22.90 59.17 -12.84
N GLN A 85 -24.20 58.94 -13.02
CA GLN A 85 -24.81 57.61 -12.87
C GLN A 85 -24.24 56.60 -13.89
N GLY A 86 -24.05 57.03 -15.14
CA GLY A 86 -23.43 56.24 -16.18
C GLY A 86 -21.98 55.85 -15.83
N ALA A 87 -21.18 56.81 -15.38
CA ALA A 87 -19.80 56.59 -14.96
C ALA A 87 -19.70 55.61 -13.76
N LEU A 88 -20.54 55.79 -12.74
CA LEU A 88 -20.59 54.90 -11.57
C LEU A 88 -21.00 53.47 -11.96
N THR A 89 -21.93 53.32 -12.90
CA THR A 89 -22.34 52.02 -13.43
C THR A 89 -21.19 51.31 -14.15
N TRP A 90 -20.45 52.03 -15.00
CA TRP A 90 -19.29 51.49 -15.70
C TRP A 90 -18.16 51.05 -14.76
N ILE A 91 -17.90 51.83 -13.70
CA ILE A 91 -16.94 51.45 -12.65
C ILE A 91 -17.40 50.16 -11.96
N GLY A 92 -18.69 50.04 -11.64
CA GLY A 92 -19.26 48.82 -11.06
C GLY A 92 -19.07 47.59 -11.94
N VAL A 93 -19.34 47.71 -13.25
CA VAL A 93 -19.14 46.62 -14.23
C VAL A 93 -17.67 46.23 -14.34
N TYR A 94 -16.76 47.19 -14.41
CA TYR A 94 -15.32 46.95 -14.48
C TYR A 94 -14.80 46.20 -13.24
N LEU A 95 -15.13 46.70 -12.04
CA LEU A 95 -14.73 46.08 -10.78
C LEU A 95 -15.31 44.65 -10.66
N GLN A 96 -16.57 44.45 -11.03
CA GLN A 96 -17.20 43.13 -11.02
C GLN A 96 -16.51 42.15 -11.98
N GLY A 97 -16.08 42.62 -13.16
CA GLY A 97 -15.32 41.83 -14.13
C GLY A 97 -13.97 41.37 -13.58
N ASP A 98 -13.22 42.27 -12.95
CA ASP A 98 -11.94 41.95 -12.32
C ASP A 98 -12.11 40.97 -11.14
N LEU A 99 -13.10 41.22 -10.28
CA LEU A 99 -13.46 40.33 -9.16
C LEU A 99 -13.82 38.91 -9.63
N ASN A 100 -14.61 38.79 -10.69
CA ASN A 100 -14.99 37.49 -11.26
C ASN A 100 -13.78 36.77 -11.86
N THR A 101 -12.89 37.50 -12.55
CA THR A 101 -11.67 36.94 -13.14
C THR A 101 -10.72 36.40 -12.07
N PHE A 102 -10.55 37.15 -10.98
CA PHE A 102 -9.76 36.74 -9.82
C PHE A 102 -10.34 35.48 -9.16
N THR A 103 -11.65 35.48 -8.88
CA THR A 103 -12.34 34.36 -8.21
C THR A 103 -12.26 33.05 -9.02
N ASN A 104 -12.40 33.13 -10.34
CA ASN A 104 -12.36 31.94 -11.21
C ASN A 104 -10.97 31.32 -11.28
N THR A 105 -9.92 32.15 -11.32
CA THR A 105 -8.53 31.67 -11.38
C THR A 105 -8.15 30.93 -10.09
N ASP A 106 -8.45 31.52 -8.94
CA ASP A 106 -8.14 30.93 -7.64
C ASP A 106 -8.95 29.66 -7.36
N SER A 107 -10.24 29.65 -7.70
CA SER A 107 -11.10 28.48 -7.54
C SER A 107 -10.63 27.29 -8.39
N THR A 108 -10.16 27.56 -9.61
CA THR A 108 -9.64 26.53 -10.51
C THR A 108 -8.33 25.95 -9.98
N LEU A 109 -7.41 26.79 -9.51
CA LEU A 109 -6.16 26.35 -8.90
C LEU A 109 -6.41 25.51 -7.65
N LEU A 110 -7.31 25.94 -6.76
CA LEU A 110 -7.69 25.21 -5.56
C LEU A 110 -8.21 23.80 -5.90
N LEU A 111 -9.09 23.69 -6.90
CA LEU A 111 -9.63 22.42 -7.36
C LEU A 111 -8.54 21.49 -7.89
N VAL A 112 -7.60 22.02 -8.69
CA VAL A 112 -6.47 21.25 -9.23
C VAL A 112 -5.58 20.73 -8.09
N PHE A 113 -5.24 21.57 -7.11
CA PHE A 113 -4.45 21.13 -5.96
C PHE A 113 -5.18 20.06 -5.12
N PHE A 114 -6.50 20.21 -4.94
CA PHE A 114 -7.31 19.21 -4.23
C PHE A 114 -7.30 17.86 -4.95
N LEU A 115 -7.49 17.85 -6.27
CA LEU A 115 -7.46 16.63 -7.09
C LEU A 115 -6.07 15.97 -7.07
N LEU A 116 -5.00 16.75 -7.17
CA LEU A 116 -3.62 16.24 -7.05
C LEU A 116 -3.35 15.63 -5.68
N GLY A 117 -3.79 16.29 -4.60
CA GLY A 117 -3.65 15.78 -3.23
C GLY A 117 -4.42 14.48 -3.02
N PHE A 118 -5.65 14.40 -3.53
CA PHE A 118 -6.46 13.18 -3.47
C PHE A 118 -5.80 12.02 -4.24
N PHE A 119 -5.28 12.29 -5.44
CA PHE A 119 -4.55 11.29 -6.22
C PHE A 119 -3.30 10.79 -5.47
N LEU A 120 -2.53 11.70 -4.87
CA LEU A 120 -1.36 11.34 -4.05
C LEU A 120 -1.73 10.42 -2.89
N LEU A 121 -2.84 10.69 -2.19
CA LEU A 121 -3.33 9.85 -1.09
C LEU A 121 -3.69 8.44 -1.56
N ILE A 122 -4.32 8.30 -2.72
CA ILE A 122 -4.63 6.98 -3.30
C ILE A 122 -3.34 6.21 -3.60
N VAL A 123 -2.37 6.86 -4.24
CA VAL A 123 -1.08 6.23 -4.58
C VAL A 123 -0.35 5.76 -3.32
N ILE A 124 -0.27 6.61 -2.29
CA ILE A 124 0.33 6.26 -1.00
C ILE A 124 -0.41 5.06 -0.39
N SER A 125 -1.74 5.10 -0.32
CA SER A 125 -2.55 4.01 0.23
C SER A 125 -2.27 2.68 -0.49
N PHE A 126 -2.19 2.70 -1.82
CA PHE A 126 -1.89 1.52 -2.63
C PHE A 126 -0.51 0.92 -2.33
N ILE A 127 0.53 1.76 -2.22
CA ILE A 127 1.89 1.33 -1.88
C ILE A 127 1.94 0.65 -0.50
N PHE A 128 1.25 1.23 0.49
CA PHE A 128 1.15 0.63 1.82
C PHE A 128 0.39 -0.70 1.80
N PHE A 129 -0.76 -0.76 1.11
CA PHE A 129 -1.58 -1.98 1.02
C PHE A 129 -0.83 -3.16 0.37
N LEU A 130 -0.01 -2.93 -0.66
CA LEU A 130 0.81 -3.99 -1.26
C LEU A 130 1.94 -4.50 -0.35
N SER A 131 2.46 -3.61 0.50
CA SER A 131 3.62 -3.90 1.35
C SER A 131 3.24 -4.59 2.67
N VAL A 132 2.07 -4.28 3.22
CA VAL A 132 1.61 -4.79 4.53
C VAL A 132 1.53 -6.32 4.59
N PRO A 133 0.92 -7.04 3.61
CA PRO A 133 0.81 -8.51 3.67
C PRO A 133 2.16 -9.21 3.77
N LYS A 134 3.16 -8.77 3.00
CA LYS A 134 4.52 -9.35 3.02
C LYS A 134 5.19 -9.18 4.39
N LYS A 135 5.08 -7.98 4.97
CA LYS A 135 5.61 -7.70 6.32
C LYS A 135 4.89 -8.53 7.39
N LEU A 136 3.57 -8.68 7.29
CA LEU A 136 2.77 -9.50 8.22
C LEU A 136 3.16 -10.98 8.15
N ILE A 137 3.37 -11.55 6.95
CA ILE A 137 3.85 -12.94 6.81
C ILE A 137 5.21 -13.11 7.47
N GLN A 138 6.13 -12.17 7.27
CA GLN A 138 7.46 -12.23 7.88
C GLN A 138 7.38 -12.15 9.42
N ILE A 139 6.55 -11.24 9.95
CA ILE A 139 6.30 -11.12 11.39
C ILE A 139 5.62 -12.38 11.93
N GLN A 140 4.70 -13.00 11.19
CA GLN A 140 4.06 -14.26 11.57
C GLN A 140 5.08 -15.38 11.72
N VAL A 141 6.02 -15.53 10.77
CA VAL A 141 7.08 -16.56 10.84
C VAL A 141 7.98 -16.32 12.05
N ILE A 142 8.39 -15.06 12.31
CA ILE A 142 9.22 -14.71 13.47
C ILE A 142 8.44 -14.97 14.77
N SER A 143 7.17 -14.55 14.83
CA SER A 143 6.31 -14.74 16.00
C SER A 143 6.06 -16.22 16.27
N HIS A 144 5.86 -17.05 15.24
CA HIS A 144 5.70 -18.49 15.40
C HIS A 144 6.97 -19.15 15.92
N ARG A 145 8.15 -18.74 15.43
CA ARG A 145 9.44 -19.20 15.96
C ARG A 145 9.63 -18.78 17.42
N MET A 146 9.30 -17.53 17.74
CA MET A 146 9.42 -16.99 19.08
C MET A 146 8.42 -17.64 20.05
N MET A 147 7.19 -17.87 19.63
CA MET A 147 6.19 -18.63 20.40
C MET A 147 6.63 -20.08 20.59
N ARG A 148 7.23 -20.71 19.58
CA ARG A 148 7.81 -22.06 19.71
C ARG A 148 8.94 -22.04 20.74
N PHE A 149 9.82 -21.04 20.70
CA PHE A 149 10.90 -20.85 21.69
C PHE A 149 10.39 -20.57 23.12
N LEU A 150 9.33 -19.78 23.27
CA LEU A 150 8.72 -19.48 24.57
C LEU A 150 7.89 -20.66 25.12
N LYS A 151 7.32 -21.47 24.23
CA LYS A 151 6.53 -22.65 24.56
C LYS A 151 7.41 -23.88 24.84
N THR A 152 8.59 -23.95 24.22
CA THR A 152 9.66 -24.85 24.65
C THR A 152 10.18 -24.35 25.99
N LYS A 153 9.46 -24.71 27.05
CA LYS A 153 10.05 -24.82 28.37
C LYS A 153 11.31 -25.67 28.19
N ASP A 154 12.45 -25.25 28.76
CA ASP A 154 13.65 -26.08 28.78
C ASP A 154 13.24 -27.54 29.02
N GLN A 155 13.63 -28.46 28.10
CA GLN A 155 13.36 -29.92 28.10
C GLN A 155 12.29 -30.51 27.16
N ASP A 156 11.86 -29.86 26.07
CA ASP A 156 11.04 -30.57 25.07
C ASP A 156 11.90 -31.54 24.23
N ILE A 157 12.05 -32.75 24.74
CA ILE A 157 12.56 -33.91 24.00
C ILE A 157 11.53 -34.23 22.90
N ILE A 158 11.97 -34.23 21.63
CA ILE A 158 11.13 -34.62 20.50
C ILE A 158 10.61 -36.05 20.70
N LYS A 159 9.33 -36.28 20.38
CA LYS A 159 8.68 -37.59 20.48
C LYS A 159 7.97 -37.93 19.19
N TRP A 160 7.97 -39.21 18.86
CA TRP A 160 7.11 -39.74 17.80
C TRP A 160 5.64 -39.60 18.20
N SER A 161 4.80 -39.31 17.22
CA SER A 161 3.36 -39.15 17.42
C SER A 161 2.61 -39.43 16.12
N ASP A 162 1.34 -39.80 16.24
CA ASP A 162 0.51 -40.21 15.11
C ASP A 162 0.34 -39.13 14.03
N ASP A 163 0.57 -37.85 14.36
CA ASP A 163 0.54 -36.73 13.41
C ASP A 163 1.76 -36.67 12.46
N LEU A 164 2.73 -37.57 12.64
CA LEU A 164 3.90 -37.73 11.77
C LEU A 164 3.80 -38.97 10.86
N VAL A 165 2.72 -39.75 10.97
CA VAL A 165 2.50 -40.95 10.16
C VAL A 165 2.14 -40.56 8.73
N VAL A 166 2.89 -41.08 7.76
CA VAL A 166 2.66 -40.89 6.31
C VAL A 166 2.02 -42.12 5.64
N GLN A 167 1.67 -43.14 6.43
CA GLN A 167 0.98 -44.38 6.00
C GLN A 167 1.83 -45.28 5.12
N VAL A 168 3.15 -45.13 5.16
CA VAL A 168 4.12 -45.97 4.44
C VAL A 168 5.07 -46.53 5.49
N GLY A 169 4.85 -47.78 5.88
CA GLY A 169 5.53 -48.38 7.04
C GLY A 169 7.07 -48.31 7.00
N ARG A 170 7.67 -48.41 5.81
CA ARG A 170 9.12 -48.21 5.59
C ARG A 170 9.59 -46.79 5.95
N ILE A 171 8.84 -45.78 5.53
CA ILE A 171 9.13 -44.36 5.79
C ILE A 171 8.82 -44.02 7.25
N ASP A 172 7.68 -44.47 7.78
CA ASP A 172 7.29 -44.27 9.17
C ASP A 172 8.33 -44.85 10.14
N PHE A 173 8.87 -46.04 9.83
CA PHE A 173 9.95 -46.65 10.61
C PHE A 173 11.24 -45.80 10.58
N ALA A 174 11.59 -45.23 9.43
CA ALA A 174 12.75 -44.35 9.30
C ALA A 174 12.58 -43.09 10.15
N HIS A 175 11.40 -42.46 10.11
CA HIS A 175 11.07 -41.28 10.89
C HIS A 175 11.10 -41.56 12.39
N GLU A 176 10.45 -42.63 12.85
CA GLU A 176 10.42 -43.02 14.25
C GLU A 176 11.84 -43.29 14.78
N THR A 177 12.66 -44.00 13.99
CA THR A 177 14.06 -44.28 14.33
C THR A 177 14.87 -42.98 14.44
N LEU A 178 14.77 -42.09 13.45
CA LEU A 178 15.47 -40.80 13.43
C LEU A 178 15.07 -39.93 14.63
N ILE A 179 13.78 -39.86 14.95
CA ILE A 179 13.26 -39.12 16.10
C ILE A 179 13.78 -39.71 17.41
N GLY A 180 13.90 -41.04 17.51
CA GLY A 180 14.53 -41.71 18.65
C GLY A 180 15.98 -41.27 18.87
N TYR A 181 16.79 -41.18 17.81
CA TYR A 181 18.17 -40.68 17.92
C TYR A 181 18.25 -39.18 18.23
N LEU A 182 17.34 -38.36 17.68
CA LEU A 182 17.24 -36.94 18.03
C LEU A 182 16.89 -36.75 19.51
N ALA A 183 15.98 -37.58 20.06
CA ALA A 183 15.66 -37.59 21.47
C ALA A 183 16.89 -37.98 22.32
N GLN A 184 17.62 -39.03 21.92
CA GLN A 184 18.87 -39.45 22.59
C GLN A 184 19.93 -38.34 22.56
N LEU A 185 20.02 -37.58 21.48
CA LEU A 185 20.95 -36.45 21.38
C LEU A 185 20.61 -35.35 22.39
N VAL A 186 19.33 -34.97 22.49
CA VAL A 186 18.86 -33.97 23.47
C VAL A 186 19.15 -34.44 24.90
N ILE A 187 18.83 -35.69 25.22
CA ILE A 187 19.11 -36.29 26.54
C ILE A 187 20.61 -36.31 26.81
N GLY A 188 21.44 -36.70 25.84
CA GLY A 188 22.89 -36.76 25.99
C GLY A 188 23.51 -35.39 26.29
N VAL A 189 23.01 -34.34 25.65
CA VAL A 189 23.42 -32.95 25.95
C VAL A 189 22.92 -32.52 27.33
N GLN A 190 21.67 -32.84 27.68
CA GLN A 190 21.07 -32.51 28.99
C GLN A 190 21.81 -33.18 30.16
N GLU A 191 22.20 -34.44 30.00
CA GLU A 191 22.94 -35.24 30.99
C GLU A 191 24.45 -34.95 31.00
N ASN A 192 24.94 -34.03 30.17
CA ASN A 192 26.37 -33.75 29.98
C ASN A 192 27.20 -35.00 29.69
N LYS A 193 26.69 -35.90 28.84
CA LYS A 193 27.43 -37.09 28.38
C LYS A 193 28.75 -36.68 27.73
N ASN A 194 29.69 -37.63 27.67
CA ASN A 194 30.98 -37.37 27.06
C ASN A 194 30.84 -37.02 25.57
N THR A 195 31.78 -36.22 25.06
CA THR A 195 31.75 -35.73 23.68
C THR A 195 31.76 -36.87 22.66
N SER A 196 32.44 -37.99 22.93
CA SER A 196 32.47 -39.14 22.03
C SER A 196 31.09 -39.76 21.82
N GLU A 197 30.28 -39.93 22.86
CA GLU A 197 28.93 -40.48 22.77
C GLU A 197 27.99 -39.56 21.98
N ILE A 198 28.12 -38.24 22.19
CA ILE A 198 27.37 -37.22 21.43
C ILE A 198 27.75 -37.30 19.94
N ILE A 199 29.04 -37.39 19.62
CA ILE A 199 29.53 -37.51 18.24
C ILE A 199 29.04 -38.81 17.59
N THR A 200 29.07 -39.94 18.30
CA THR A 200 28.55 -41.21 17.78
C THR A 200 27.06 -41.13 17.45
N THR A 201 26.28 -40.44 18.30
CA THR A 201 24.85 -40.20 18.08
C THR A 201 24.64 -39.31 16.84
N LEU A 202 25.41 -38.22 16.72
CA LEU A 202 25.36 -37.32 15.56
C LEU A 202 25.71 -38.03 14.24
N ASN A 203 26.78 -38.84 14.24
CA ASN A 203 27.16 -39.62 13.05
C ASN A 203 26.06 -40.60 12.64
N THR A 204 25.35 -41.17 13.60
CA THR A 204 24.19 -42.04 13.35
C THR A 204 23.03 -41.24 12.75
N ILE A 205 22.71 -40.06 13.28
CA ILE A 205 21.68 -39.16 12.73
C ILE A 205 22.00 -38.77 11.28
N VAL A 206 23.24 -38.35 11.00
CA VAL A 206 23.68 -38.00 9.64
C VAL A 206 23.52 -39.20 8.71
N ARG A 207 23.97 -40.39 9.15
CA ARG A 207 23.89 -41.61 8.34
C ARG A 207 22.45 -42.00 8.01
N LEU A 208 21.60 -42.05 9.04
CA LEU A 208 20.20 -42.39 8.91
C LEU A 208 19.47 -41.41 8.00
N THR A 209 19.71 -40.11 8.15
CA THR A 209 19.07 -39.07 7.34
C THR A 209 19.40 -39.24 5.86
N GLY A 210 20.67 -39.41 5.50
CA GLY A 210 21.04 -39.57 4.08
C GLY A 210 20.53 -40.88 3.49
N THR A 211 20.58 -41.97 4.25
CA THR A 211 20.05 -43.27 3.80
C THR A 211 18.54 -43.23 3.60
N HIS A 212 17.82 -42.59 4.52
CA HIS A 212 16.38 -42.38 4.42
C HIS A 212 16.01 -41.52 3.20
N PHE A 213 16.70 -40.41 2.97
CA PHE A 213 16.47 -39.59 1.77
C PHE A 213 16.76 -40.36 0.47
N SER A 214 17.83 -41.16 0.44
CA SER A 214 18.13 -42.01 -0.72
C SER A 214 17.01 -43.02 -0.99
N ASP A 215 16.46 -43.59 0.08
CA ASP A 215 15.36 -44.53 0.02
C ASP A 215 14.06 -43.91 -0.55
N GLU A 216 13.68 -42.74 -0.04
CA GLU A 216 12.52 -42.01 -0.57
C GLU A 216 12.70 -41.63 -2.03
N GLU A 217 13.89 -41.18 -2.42
CA GLU A 217 14.18 -40.79 -3.79
C GLU A 217 14.17 -41.99 -4.75
N MET A 218 14.63 -43.15 -4.29
CA MET A 218 14.47 -44.40 -5.02
C MET A 218 12.99 -44.71 -5.23
N LEU A 219 12.15 -44.61 -4.20
CA LEU A 219 10.70 -44.81 -4.31
C LEU A 219 10.04 -43.79 -5.25
N MET A 220 10.48 -42.53 -5.22
CA MET A 220 10.00 -41.50 -6.15
C MET A 220 10.29 -41.87 -7.61
N GLU A 221 11.47 -42.38 -7.90
CA GLU A 221 11.82 -42.83 -9.26
C GLU A 221 11.06 -44.09 -9.68
N GLU A 222 11.03 -45.11 -8.81
CA GLU A 222 10.39 -46.39 -9.09
C GLU A 222 8.89 -46.23 -9.38
N TYR A 223 8.19 -45.45 -8.56
CA TYR A 223 6.75 -45.24 -8.66
C TYR A 223 6.37 -44.06 -9.57
N LYS A 224 7.35 -43.44 -10.23
CA LYS A 224 7.16 -42.32 -11.17
C LYS A 224 6.43 -41.12 -10.52
N TYR A 225 6.94 -40.68 -9.37
CA TYR A 225 6.46 -39.49 -8.68
C TYR A 225 6.55 -38.25 -9.60
N PRO A 226 5.52 -37.38 -9.66
CA PRO A 226 5.48 -36.28 -10.63
C PRO A 226 6.71 -35.37 -10.56
N ASP A 227 7.34 -35.11 -11.71
CA ASP A 227 8.65 -34.45 -11.79
C ASP A 227 8.71 -33.07 -11.12
N VAL A 228 7.62 -32.29 -11.17
CA VAL A 228 7.56 -30.96 -10.56
C VAL A 228 7.69 -31.06 -9.04
N VAL A 229 6.92 -31.97 -8.43
CA VAL A 229 6.89 -32.16 -6.98
C VAL A 229 8.13 -32.92 -6.50
N LYS A 230 8.58 -33.92 -7.26
CA LYS A 230 9.83 -34.65 -7.05
C LYS A 230 11.03 -33.70 -6.93
N LYS A 231 11.18 -32.76 -7.88
CA LYS A 231 12.26 -31.76 -7.84
C LYS A 231 12.18 -30.82 -6.64
N GLN A 232 10.98 -30.52 -6.15
CA GLN A 232 10.80 -29.71 -4.95
C GLN A 232 11.22 -30.48 -3.69
N HIS A 233 10.84 -31.75 -3.60
CA HIS A 233 11.23 -32.64 -2.50
C HIS A 233 12.75 -32.84 -2.46
N TRP A 234 13.39 -33.11 -3.60
CA TRP A 234 14.85 -33.19 -3.72
C TRP A 234 15.58 -31.95 -3.23
N LYS A 235 15.08 -30.75 -3.58
CA LYS A 235 15.63 -29.49 -3.07
C LYS A 235 15.50 -29.38 -1.54
N ALA A 236 14.40 -29.88 -0.98
CA ALA A 236 14.21 -29.94 0.47
C ALA A 236 15.24 -30.87 1.12
N HIS A 237 15.46 -32.09 0.58
CA HIS A 237 16.49 -33.01 1.06
C HIS A 237 17.88 -32.38 1.09
N ILE A 238 18.31 -31.77 -0.02
CA ILE A 238 19.63 -31.11 -0.10
C ILE A 238 19.75 -30.01 0.97
N ALA A 239 18.73 -29.16 1.09
CA ALA A 239 18.73 -28.06 2.05
C ALA A 239 18.74 -28.53 3.51
N LEU A 240 17.98 -29.59 3.82
CA LEU A 240 17.92 -30.17 5.16
C LEU A 240 19.19 -30.92 5.52
N PHE A 241 19.71 -31.73 4.61
CA PHE A 241 20.94 -32.48 4.84
C PHE A 241 22.13 -31.56 5.10
N LYS A 242 22.23 -30.44 4.35
CA LYS A 242 23.22 -29.40 4.62
C LYS A 242 23.10 -28.84 6.05
N LYS A 243 21.87 -28.54 6.51
CA LYS A 243 21.64 -28.07 7.89
C LYS A 243 22.03 -29.10 8.94
N VAL A 244 21.72 -30.39 8.71
CA VAL A 244 22.08 -31.49 9.62
C VAL A 244 23.60 -31.61 9.75
N VAL A 245 24.33 -31.53 8.64
CA VAL A 245 25.79 -31.55 8.63
C VAL A 245 26.39 -30.32 9.33
N GLU A 246 25.89 -29.11 9.03
CA GLU A 246 26.35 -27.88 9.67
C GLU A 246 26.09 -27.86 11.18
N PHE A 247 24.94 -28.41 11.62
CA PHE A 247 24.61 -28.57 13.03
C PHE A 247 25.52 -29.58 13.71
N SER A 248 25.78 -30.72 13.08
CA SER A 248 26.71 -31.74 13.57
C SER A 248 28.14 -31.19 13.73
N ASP A 249 28.62 -30.42 12.75
CA ASP A 249 29.95 -29.77 12.80
C ASP A 249 30.00 -28.67 13.88
N SER A 250 28.90 -27.95 14.10
CA SER A 250 28.81 -26.96 15.18
C SER A 250 28.82 -27.61 16.56
N LEU A 251 28.01 -28.65 16.79
CA LEU A 251 27.90 -29.33 18.08
C LEU A 251 29.13 -30.19 18.42
N SER A 252 29.87 -30.67 17.42
CA SER A 252 31.14 -31.40 17.64
C SER A 252 32.30 -30.47 18.02
N ARG A 253 32.29 -29.22 17.56
CA ARG A 253 33.34 -28.22 17.86
C ARG A 253 33.04 -27.36 19.08
N PHE A 254 31.77 -27.08 19.33
CA PHE A 254 31.33 -26.15 20.38
C PHE A 254 30.29 -26.81 21.29
N LYS A 255 30.29 -26.44 22.57
CA LYS A 255 29.17 -26.77 23.46
C LYS A 255 28.01 -25.82 23.17
N LEU A 256 27.05 -26.29 22.37
CA LEU A 256 25.82 -25.53 22.13
C LEU A 256 24.89 -25.58 23.36
N PRO A 257 24.11 -24.52 23.64
CA PRO A 257 23.10 -24.55 24.67
C PRO A 257 22.04 -25.64 24.42
N LEU A 258 21.54 -26.28 25.48
CA LEU A 258 20.49 -27.31 25.39
C LEU A 258 19.24 -26.83 24.63
N ALA A 259 18.84 -25.57 24.85
CA ALA A 259 17.71 -24.97 24.15
C ALA A 259 17.89 -24.92 22.62
N GLU A 260 19.12 -24.65 22.15
CA GLU A 260 19.43 -24.62 20.71
C GLU A 260 19.40 -26.03 20.11
N VAL A 261 19.96 -27.03 20.83
CA VAL A 261 19.92 -28.44 20.41
C VAL A 261 18.49 -28.95 20.35
N SER A 262 17.68 -28.65 21.38
CA SER A 262 16.27 -29.06 21.47
C SER A 262 15.43 -28.40 20.37
N LEU A 263 15.66 -27.11 20.10
CA LEU A 263 14.98 -26.39 19.04
C LEU A 263 15.33 -26.97 17.66
N PHE A 264 16.59 -27.27 17.40
CA PHE A 264 16.98 -27.91 16.15
C PHE A 264 16.25 -29.25 15.99
N CYS A 265 16.40 -30.15 16.96
CA CYS A 265 15.84 -31.51 16.92
C CYS A 265 14.31 -31.53 16.76
N SER A 266 13.60 -30.56 17.34
CA SER A 266 12.13 -30.49 17.32
C SER A 266 11.53 -29.85 16.07
N THR A 267 12.32 -29.23 15.21
CA THR A 267 11.78 -28.38 14.12
C THR A 267 12.02 -28.90 12.73
N TRP A 268 13.27 -29.18 12.35
CA TRP A 268 13.60 -29.37 10.94
C TRP A 268 12.94 -30.61 10.33
N ILE A 269 12.93 -31.74 11.06
CA ILE A 269 12.39 -33.00 10.55
C ILE A 269 10.84 -32.99 10.57
N VAL A 270 10.24 -32.44 11.63
CA VAL A 270 8.78 -32.34 11.76
C VAL A 270 8.19 -31.49 10.65
N ASP A 271 8.82 -30.35 10.35
CA ASP A 271 8.35 -29.46 9.29
C ASP A 271 8.51 -30.12 7.90
N HIS A 272 9.52 -30.98 7.69
CA HIS A 272 9.72 -31.74 6.46
C HIS A 272 8.69 -32.86 6.26
N ILE A 273 8.52 -33.71 7.27
CA ILE A 273 7.55 -34.82 7.26
C ILE A 273 6.16 -34.31 6.88
N LYS A 274 5.74 -33.21 7.51
CA LYS A 274 4.41 -32.63 7.28
C LYS A 274 4.27 -32.00 5.91
N ALA A 275 5.32 -31.36 5.38
CA ALA A 275 5.24 -30.58 4.15
C ALA A 275 5.57 -31.38 2.88
N ASN A 276 6.37 -32.44 2.99
CA ASN A 276 6.93 -33.18 1.85
C ASN A 276 6.55 -34.67 1.93
N ASP A 277 6.91 -35.33 3.02
CA ASP A 277 6.83 -36.80 3.10
C ASP A 277 5.37 -37.27 3.21
N SER A 278 4.48 -36.45 3.76
CA SER A 278 3.03 -36.69 3.76
C SER A 278 2.45 -36.76 2.34
N GLU A 279 2.91 -35.89 1.43
CA GLU A 279 2.47 -35.86 0.02
C GLU A 279 3.00 -37.10 -0.72
N LEU A 280 4.27 -37.45 -0.49
CA LEU A 280 4.88 -38.67 -1.02
C LEU A 280 4.14 -39.92 -0.51
N GLY A 281 3.86 -39.99 0.79
CA GLY A 281 3.15 -41.10 1.42
C GLY A 281 1.76 -41.32 0.80
N MET A 282 0.98 -40.24 0.64
CA MET A 282 -0.31 -40.30 -0.05
C MET A 282 -0.19 -40.83 -1.48
N PHE A 283 0.83 -40.41 -2.22
CA PHE A 283 1.07 -40.90 -3.58
C PHE A 283 1.43 -42.39 -3.60
N LEU A 284 2.33 -42.83 -2.71
CA LEU A 284 2.80 -44.21 -2.63
C LEU A 284 1.69 -45.16 -2.17
N VAL A 285 0.81 -44.76 -1.25
CA VAL A 285 -0.34 -45.58 -0.85
C VAL A 285 -1.29 -45.84 -2.03
N GLN A 286 -1.44 -44.88 -2.95
CA GLN A 286 -2.30 -45.02 -4.13
C GLN A 286 -1.68 -45.87 -5.25
N LYS A 287 -0.36 -45.88 -5.38
CA LYS A 287 0.37 -46.50 -6.52
C LYS A 287 1.16 -47.75 -6.16
N GLY A 288 1.54 -47.88 -4.90
CA GLY A 288 2.47 -48.85 -4.37
C GLY A 288 1.91 -50.25 -4.20
N ARG A 289 2.79 -51.25 -4.23
CA ARG A 289 2.45 -52.59 -3.76
C ARG A 289 2.72 -52.65 -2.25
N PRO A 290 1.74 -53.06 -1.40
CA PRO A 290 1.90 -53.04 0.05
C PRO A 290 3.08 -53.87 0.61
N ALA A 291 3.59 -54.86 -0.13
CA ALA A 291 4.73 -55.66 0.30
C ALA A 291 6.06 -54.88 0.24
N HIS A 292 6.31 -54.18 -0.87
CA HIS A 292 7.54 -53.41 -1.10
C HIS A 292 7.65 -52.20 -0.16
N LEU A 293 6.52 -51.56 0.13
CA LEU A 293 6.41 -50.44 1.07
C LEU A 293 6.62 -50.82 2.55
N LYS A 294 6.87 -52.11 2.83
CA LYS A 294 7.17 -52.65 4.17
C LYS A 294 8.61 -53.16 4.30
N GLU A 295 9.35 -53.30 3.20
CA GLU A 295 10.76 -53.69 3.25
C GLU A 295 11.58 -52.54 3.80
N LEU A 296 12.38 -52.77 4.85
CA LEU A 296 13.19 -51.72 5.46
C LEU A 296 14.53 -51.57 4.72
N PRO A 297 15.02 -50.34 4.48
CA PRO A 297 16.35 -50.16 3.94
C PRO A 297 17.41 -50.52 4.98
N ASN A 298 18.61 -50.83 4.51
CA ASN A 298 19.75 -51.05 5.41
C ASN A 298 20.29 -49.70 5.91
N PHE A 299 19.92 -49.35 7.14
CA PHE A 299 20.30 -48.12 7.81
C PHE A 299 21.74 -48.11 8.37
N ASP A 300 22.43 -49.26 8.36
CA ASP A 300 23.83 -49.35 8.79
C ASP A 300 24.81 -48.87 7.74
N ILE A 301 24.38 -48.80 6.48
CA ILE A 301 25.18 -48.36 5.35
C ILE A 301 24.69 -46.99 4.91
N PHE A 302 25.59 -46.02 4.83
CA PHE A 302 25.26 -44.73 4.26
C PHE A 302 25.05 -44.86 2.76
N VAL A 303 23.85 -44.51 2.27
CA VAL A 303 23.56 -44.43 0.83
C VAL A 303 23.43 -42.96 0.44
N ILE A 304 24.20 -42.54 -0.57
CA ILE A 304 24.11 -41.17 -1.09
C ILE A 304 22.76 -41.02 -1.81
N PRO A 305 21.97 -39.97 -1.50
CA PRO A 305 20.76 -39.66 -2.26
C PRO A 305 21.03 -39.43 -3.75
N ASN A 306 20.06 -39.80 -4.59
CA ASN A 306 20.14 -39.63 -6.04
C ASN A 306 20.05 -38.16 -6.46
N SER A 307 19.36 -37.34 -5.67
CA SER A 307 19.21 -35.92 -5.91
C SER A 307 20.57 -35.24 -5.83
N ASP A 308 21.05 -34.73 -6.97
CA ASP A 308 22.34 -34.04 -7.10
C ASP A 308 23.48 -34.68 -6.28
N LYS A 309 23.79 -35.94 -6.60
CA LYS A 309 24.78 -36.79 -5.92
C LYS A 309 26.09 -36.05 -5.59
N LYS A 310 26.55 -35.17 -6.49
CA LYS A 310 27.75 -34.37 -6.30
C LYS A 310 27.64 -33.43 -5.10
N ILE A 311 26.50 -32.77 -4.91
CA ILE A 311 26.26 -31.89 -3.76
C ILE A 311 26.30 -32.70 -2.46
N PHE A 312 25.67 -33.87 -2.42
CA PHE A 312 25.74 -34.72 -1.22
C PHE A 312 27.16 -35.19 -0.95
N GLU A 313 27.90 -35.63 -1.96
CA GLU A 313 29.33 -35.98 -1.83
C GLU A 313 30.16 -34.81 -1.27
N GLU A 314 29.95 -33.59 -1.76
CA GLU A 314 30.62 -32.38 -1.25
C GLU A 314 30.23 -32.05 0.20
N ILE A 315 28.98 -32.29 0.58
CA ILE A 315 28.49 -32.08 1.96
C ILE A 315 29.11 -33.13 2.90
N ILE A 316 29.15 -34.41 2.50
CA ILE A 316 29.67 -35.50 3.33
C ILE A 316 31.19 -35.42 3.47
N ALA A 317 31.91 -35.00 2.43
CA ALA A 317 33.36 -34.81 2.49
C ALA A 317 33.80 -33.82 3.60
N ARG A 318 32.87 -32.99 4.10
CA ARG A 318 33.11 -32.05 5.20
C ARG A 318 32.86 -32.68 6.59
N VAL A 319 32.22 -33.85 6.67
CA VAL A 319 31.93 -34.56 7.92
C VAL A 319 33.08 -35.51 8.24
N LYS A 320 33.87 -35.20 9.27
CA LYS A 320 34.94 -36.10 9.76
C LYS A 320 34.32 -37.29 10.51
N GLY A 321 34.67 -38.53 10.11
CA GLY A 321 34.37 -39.74 10.88
C GLY A 321 33.12 -40.53 10.47
N VAL A 322 32.47 -40.17 9.36
CA VAL A 322 31.45 -41.03 8.73
C VAL A 322 32.14 -41.92 7.70
N SER A 323 32.17 -43.24 7.94
CA SER A 323 32.60 -44.21 6.93
C SER A 323 31.58 -44.24 5.80
N ILE A 324 31.93 -43.65 4.66
CA ILE A 324 31.23 -43.84 3.39
C ILE A 324 31.72 -45.19 2.86
N VAL A 325 30.81 -46.15 2.68
CA VAL A 325 31.12 -47.46 2.05
C VAL A 325 30.71 -47.41 0.59
#